data_AF-A0A927VM77-F1
#
_entry.id   AF-A0A927VM77-F1
#
_cell.length_a   1.000
_cell.length_b   1.000
_cell.length_c   1.000
_cell.angle_alpha   90.00
_cell.angle_beta   90.00
_cell.angle_gamma   90.00
#
_symmetry.space_group_name_H-M   'P 1'
#
loop_
_entity.id
_entity.type
_entity.pdbx_description
1 polymer ?
#
loop_
_entity_poly.entity_id
_entity_poly.type
_entity_poly.pdbx_seq_one_letter_code
_entity_poly.pdbx_strand_id
1 'polypeptide(L)'
;MSLERASEVPEKIRRDQHTLVILGNGVIVFGLWTFAKTLLSWFLNPAYFSQQTDQTISVLVFNIMVVIVLVMDLLLRLFVGLSARNAGLGKRTNIVYVGAAVILLLLNVLSTAGIMYQFTAAGERTFDSIITLIISITSMIILLDLIVASVKVKIRSRHAD
;
A
#
# COMPACT_ATOMS: atom_id res chain seq x y z
N MET A 1 -15.37 29.01 29.33
CA MET A 1 -14.55 28.72 28.13
C MET A 1 -13.60 27.52 28.28
N SER A 2 -13.25 27.07 29.49
CA SER A 2 -12.39 25.88 29.69
C SER A 2 -13.13 24.53 29.65
N LEU A 3 -14.42 24.48 30.01
CA LEU A 3 -15.20 23.24 30.05
C LEU A 3 -15.62 22.72 28.66
N GLU A 4 -15.81 23.62 27.69
CA GLU A 4 -16.21 23.27 26.31
C GLU A 4 -15.06 22.62 25.52
N ARG A 5 -13.79 22.97 25.84
CA ARG A 5 -12.63 22.32 25.24
C ARG A 5 -12.40 20.89 25.75
N ALA A 6 -12.90 20.54 26.94
CA ALA A 6 -12.69 19.22 27.53
C ALA A 6 -13.56 18.13 26.86
N SER A 7 -14.74 18.48 26.34
CA SER A 7 -15.63 17.52 25.65
C SER A 7 -15.24 17.26 24.18
N GLU A 8 -14.55 18.19 23.51
CA GLU A 8 -14.18 18.05 22.08
C GLU A 8 -13.00 17.10 21.82
N VAL A 9 -12.06 16.99 22.76
CA VAL A 9 -10.83 16.19 22.61
C VAL A 9 -11.12 14.69 22.38
N PRO A 10 -12.02 14.02 23.14
CA PRO A 10 -12.28 12.60 22.95
C PRO A 10 -12.96 12.28 21.61
N GLU A 11 -13.81 13.18 21.10
CA GLU A 11 -14.51 12.96 19.83
C GLU A 11 -13.54 12.97 18.65
N LYS A 12 -12.61 13.94 18.62
CA LYS A 12 -11.61 14.05 17.54
C LYS A 12 -10.65 12.86 17.51
N ILE A 13 -10.29 12.29 18.67
CA ILE A 13 -9.45 11.09 18.77
C ILE A 13 -10.18 9.87 18.23
N ARG A 14 -11.46 9.67 18.58
CA ARG A 14 -12.27 8.55 18.08
C ARG A 14 -12.44 8.59 16.57
N ARG A 15 -12.61 9.79 16.00
CA ARG A 15 -12.68 9.95 14.54
C ARG A 15 -11.38 9.55 13.85
N ASP A 16 -10.23 10.03 14.35
CA ASP A 16 -8.93 9.72 13.76
C ASP A 16 -8.60 8.21 13.87
N GLN A 17 -9.01 7.57 14.98
CA GLN A 17 -8.94 6.13 15.18
C GLN A 17 -9.77 5.34 14.16
N HIS A 18 -11.02 5.74 13.94
CA HIS A 18 -11.89 5.11 12.95
C HIS A 18 -11.34 5.26 11.53
N THR A 19 -10.85 6.45 11.18
CA THR A 19 -10.17 6.70 9.90
C THR A 19 -8.96 5.78 9.73
N LEU A 20 -8.17 5.56 10.78
CA LEU A 20 -7.01 4.68 10.71
C LEU A 20 -7.38 3.20 10.47
N VAL A 21 -8.51 2.75 11.03
CA VAL A 21 -9.07 1.41 10.74
C VAL A 21 -9.48 1.29 9.27
N ILE A 22 -10.18 2.28 8.74
CA ILE A 22 -10.61 2.31 7.33
C ILE A 22 -9.39 2.29 6.40
N LEU A 23 -8.41 3.16 6.64
CA LEU A 23 -7.20 3.27 5.82
C LEU A 23 -6.36 1.99 5.90
N GLY A 24 -6.24 1.39 7.09
CA GLY A 24 -5.56 0.11 7.27
C GLY A 24 -6.18 -1.00 6.44
N ASN A 25 -7.52 -1.09 6.42
CA ASN A 25 -8.25 -2.02 5.54
C ASN A 25 -8.04 -1.66 4.06
N GLY A 26 -8.01 -0.38 3.71
CA GLY A 26 -7.70 0.10 2.36
C GLY A 26 -6.36 -0.44 1.87
N VAL A 27 -5.29 -0.28 2.65
CA VAL A 27 -3.96 -0.81 2.29
C VAL A 27 -3.98 -2.32 2.05
N ILE A 28 -4.70 -3.07 2.88
CA ILE A 28 -4.84 -4.53 2.72
C ILE A 28 -5.56 -4.87 1.41
N VAL A 29 -6.70 -4.24 1.14
CA VAL A 29 -7.51 -4.49 -0.07
C VAL A 29 -6.72 -4.13 -1.33
N PHE A 30 -6.06 -2.98 -1.36
CA PHE A 30 -5.23 -2.58 -2.49
C PHE A 30 -4.02 -3.52 -2.67
N GLY A 31 -3.40 -3.99 -1.58
CA GLY A 31 -2.34 -4.99 -1.65
C GLY A 31 -2.80 -6.31 -2.28
N LEU A 32 -3.95 -6.82 -1.82
CA LEU A 32 -4.56 -8.03 -2.39
C LEU A 32 -4.96 -7.83 -3.85
N TRP A 33 -5.48 -6.66 -4.21
CA TRP A 33 -5.83 -6.33 -5.58
C TRP A 33 -4.59 -6.32 -6.49
N THR A 34 -3.51 -5.64 -6.10
CA THR A 34 -2.26 -5.62 -6.87
C THR A 34 -1.69 -7.03 -7.03
N PHE A 35 -1.69 -7.83 -5.96
CA PHE A 35 -1.25 -9.22 -6.01
C PHE A 35 -2.09 -10.06 -6.98
N ALA A 36 -3.42 -9.98 -6.88
CA ALA A 36 -4.36 -10.70 -7.73
C ALA A 36 -4.23 -10.28 -9.21
N LYS A 37 -4.10 -8.98 -9.49
CA LYS A 37 -3.88 -8.47 -10.84
C LYS A 37 -2.60 -9.04 -11.45
N THR A 38 -1.49 -9.01 -10.72
CA THR A 38 -0.22 -9.53 -11.24
C THR A 38 -0.28 -11.03 -11.50
N LEU A 39 -0.88 -11.81 -10.59
CA LEU A 39 -1.11 -13.24 -10.83
C LEU A 39 -1.97 -13.47 -12.07
N LEU A 40 -3.07 -12.76 -12.22
CA LEU A 40 -3.96 -12.88 -13.38
C LEU A 40 -3.22 -12.54 -14.68
N SER A 41 -2.44 -11.46 -14.71
CA SER A 41 -1.64 -11.08 -15.87
C SER A 41 -0.65 -12.17 -16.27
N TRP A 42 -0.07 -12.89 -15.30
CA TRP A 42 0.81 -14.02 -15.57
C TRP A 42 0.07 -15.24 -16.11
N PHE A 43 -1.09 -15.57 -15.57
CA PHE A 43 -1.90 -16.69 -16.06
C PHE A 43 -2.48 -16.44 -17.46
N LEU A 44 -2.85 -15.20 -17.77
CA LEU A 44 -3.48 -14.85 -19.05
C LEU A 44 -2.49 -14.59 -20.19
N ASN A 45 -1.21 -14.33 -19.91
CA ASN A 45 -0.18 -14.15 -20.93
C ASN A 45 0.89 -15.26 -20.87
N PRO A 46 0.57 -16.48 -21.34
CA PRO A 46 1.56 -17.57 -21.44
C PRO A 46 2.71 -17.24 -22.40
N ALA A 47 2.54 -16.22 -23.27
CA ALA A 47 3.57 -15.73 -24.18
C ALA A 47 4.86 -15.26 -23.47
N TYR A 48 4.77 -14.82 -22.21
CA TYR A 48 5.95 -14.51 -21.39
C TYR A 48 6.84 -15.73 -21.14
N PHE A 49 6.27 -16.95 -21.15
CA PHE A 49 7.01 -18.19 -20.95
C PHE A 49 7.53 -18.78 -22.26
N SER A 50 6.88 -18.50 -23.40
CA SER A 50 7.22 -19.15 -24.67
C SER A 50 8.29 -18.42 -25.49
N GLN A 51 8.48 -17.10 -25.32
CA GLN A 51 9.42 -16.32 -26.14
C GLN A 51 10.90 -16.44 -25.72
N GLN A 52 11.23 -17.12 -24.63
CA GLN A 52 12.62 -17.23 -24.13
C GLN A 52 13.10 -18.69 -24.05
N THR A 53 12.79 -19.48 -25.07
CA THR A 53 13.08 -20.92 -25.12
C THR A 53 14.57 -21.25 -25.08
N ASP A 54 15.45 -20.34 -25.53
CA ASP A 54 16.91 -20.57 -25.52
C ASP A 54 17.58 -20.34 -24.15
N GLN A 55 16.87 -19.84 -23.13
CA GLN A 55 17.42 -19.62 -21.79
C GLN A 55 16.51 -20.11 -20.66
N THR A 56 15.91 -21.29 -20.79
CA THR A 56 14.85 -21.78 -19.89
C THR A 56 15.16 -21.66 -18.38
N ILE A 57 16.42 -21.85 -17.96
CA ILE A 57 16.81 -21.77 -16.54
C ILE A 57 16.81 -20.32 -16.02
N SER A 58 17.34 -19.35 -16.78
CA SER A 58 17.45 -17.95 -16.29
C SER A 58 16.06 -17.32 -16.14
N VAL A 59 15.15 -17.63 -17.05
CA VAL A 59 13.75 -17.18 -17.03
C VAL A 59 13.00 -17.74 -15.84
N LEU A 60 13.19 -19.03 -15.55
CA LEU A 60 12.60 -19.68 -14.38
C LEU A 60 13.06 -19.01 -13.08
N VAL A 61 14.37 -18.79 -12.93
CA VAL A 61 14.94 -18.13 -11.74
C VAL A 61 14.41 -16.71 -11.59
N PHE A 62 14.34 -15.95 -12.69
CA PHE A 62 13.77 -14.60 -12.69
C PHE A 62 12.31 -14.59 -12.24
N ASN A 63 11.48 -15.48 -12.79
CA ASN A 63 10.08 -15.58 -12.41
C ASN A 63 9.91 -15.95 -10.93
N ILE A 64 10.68 -16.91 -10.42
CA ILE A 64 10.66 -17.27 -9.00
C ILE A 64 11.01 -16.05 -8.14
N MET A 65 12.05 -15.29 -8.52
CA MET A 65 12.44 -14.08 -7.81
C MET A 65 11.31 -13.03 -7.80
N VAL A 66 10.62 -12.83 -8.93
CA VAL A 66 9.48 -11.89 -8.99
C VAL A 66 8.33 -12.34 -8.09
N VAL A 67 8.00 -13.64 -8.03
CA VAL A 67 7.00 -14.15 -7.08
C VAL A 67 7.38 -13.86 -5.64
N ILE A 68 8.65 -14.11 -5.27
CA ILE A 68 9.13 -13.86 -3.92
C ILE A 68 8.99 -12.37 -3.56
N VAL A 69 9.40 -11.47 -4.46
CA VAL A 69 9.24 -10.02 -4.27
C VAL A 69 7.77 -9.63 -4.12
N LEU A 70 6.88 -10.18 -4.93
CA LEU A 70 5.45 -9.92 -4.89
C LEU A 70 4.81 -10.40 -3.58
N VAL A 71 5.20 -11.58 -3.10
CA VAL A 71 4.76 -12.10 -1.79
C VAL A 71 5.29 -11.23 -0.66
N MET A 72 6.56 -10.79 -0.72
CA MET A 72 7.12 -9.88 0.27
C MET A 72 6.40 -8.53 0.30
N ASP A 73 6.06 -7.95 -0.86
CA ASP A 73 5.27 -6.71 -0.93
C ASP A 73 3.88 -6.89 -0.29
N LEU A 74 3.19 -8.00 -0.60
CA LEU A 74 1.90 -8.31 0.00
C LEU A 74 2.00 -8.45 1.53
N LEU A 75 3.00 -9.18 2.03
CA LEU A 75 3.23 -9.34 3.46
C LEU A 75 3.52 -8.01 4.16
N LEU A 76 4.30 -7.12 3.52
CA LEU A 76 4.59 -5.79 4.04
C LEU A 76 3.33 -4.92 4.12
N ARG A 77 2.48 -4.94 3.08
CA ARG A 77 1.17 -4.24 3.08
C ARG A 77 0.24 -4.80 4.14
N LEU A 78 0.17 -6.13 4.29
CA LEU A 78 -0.60 -6.79 5.34
C LEU A 78 -0.12 -6.37 6.73
N PHE A 79 1.19 -6.37 6.97
CA PHE A 79 1.79 -5.92 8.22
C PHE A 79 1.42 -4.47 8.53
N VAL A 80 1.56 -3.55 7.57
CA VAL A 80 1.23 -2.13 7.75
C VAL A 80 -0.27 -1.94 8.00
N GLY A 81 -1.12 -2.57 7.19
CA GLY A 81 -2.57 -2.44 7.31
C GLY A 81 -3.12 -3.04 8.61
N LEU A 82 -2.65 -4.22 9.01
CA LEU A 82 -3.03 -4.85 10.29
C LEU A 82 -2.53 -4.03 11.49
N SER A 83 -1.33 -3.48 11.42
CA SER A 83 -0.78 -2.62 12.47
C SER A 83 -1.55 -1.30 12.59
N ALA A 84 -1.88 -0.65 11.47
CA ALA A 84 -2.71 0.55 11.46
C ALA A 84 -4.11 0.29 12.00
N ARG A 85 -4.74 -0.83 11.61
CA ARG A 85 -6.03 -1.26 12.16
C ARG A 85 -5.95 -1.47 13.67
N ASN A 86 -4.94 -2.18 14.17
CA ASN A 86 -4.76 -2.39 15.60
C ASN A 86 -4.53 -1.06 16.34
N ALA A 87 -3.79 -0.12 15.76
CA ALA A 87 -3.60 1.22 16.31
C ALA A 87 -4.92 2.01 16.38
N GLY A 88 -5.76 1.89 15.35
CA GLY A 88 -7.09 2.50 15.31
C GLY A 88 -8.05 1.91 16.34
N LEU A 89 -7.87 0.64 16.74
CA LEU A 89 -8.63 -0.01 17.81
C LEU A 89 -8.10 0.33 19.23
N GLY A 90 -7.16 1.26 19.36
CA GLY A 90 -6.58 1.66 20.65
C GLY A 90 -5.58 0.66 21.23
N LYS A 91 -5.14 -0.35 20.46
CA LYS A 91 -4.09 -1.27 20.92
C LYS A 91 -2.72 -0.57 20.88
N ARG A 92 -1.83 -0.94 21.79
CA ARG A 92 -0.45 -0.45 21.81
C ARG A 92 0.28 -0.95 20.56
N THR A 93 0.59 -0.04 19.64
CA THR A 93 1.35 -0.35 18.43
C THR A 93 2.65 0.43 18.39
N ASN A 94 3.67 -0.20 17.84
CA ASN A 94 5.00 0.38 17.66
C ASN A 94 5.01 1.29 16.44
N ILE A 95 5.80 2.36 16.47
CA ILE A 95 5.92 3.31 15.34
C ILE A 95 6.57 2.70 14.09
N VAL A 96 7.12 1.49 14.20
CA VAL A 96 7.81 0.78 13.12
C VAL A 96 6.93 0.62 11.87
N TYR A 97 5.62 0.38 12.03
CA TYR A 97 4.73 0.25 10.87
C TYR A 97 4.58 1.57 10.09
N VAL A 98 4.74 2.72 10.74
CA VAL A 98 4.71 4.04 10.07
C VAL A 98 5.95 4.17 9.18
N GLY A 99 7.12 3.74 9.66
CA GLY A 99 8.33 3.67 8.85
C GLY A 99 8.17 2.73 7.65
N ALA A 100 7.59 1.54 7.87
CA ALA A 100 7.26 0.60 6.79
C ALA A 100 6.26 1.19 5.78
N ALA A 101 5.26 1.96 6.24
CA ALA A 101 4.32 2.66 5.36
C ALA A 101 5.00 3.72 4.48
N VAL A 102 5.99 4.45 5.02
CA VAL A 102 6.79 5.41 4.25
C VAL A 102 7.62 4.68 3.18
N ILE A 103 8.24 3.55 3.53
CA ILE A 103 8.97 2.72 2.56
C ILE A 103 8.03 2.24 1.44
N LEU A 104 6.85 1.70 1.80
CA LEU A 104 5.83 1.30 0.81
C LEU A 104 5.39 2.45 -0.09
N LEU A 105 5.26 3.66 0.46
CA LEU A 105 4.91 4.85 -0.33
C LEU A 105 6.01 5.15 -1.36
N LEU A 106 7.28 5.14 -0.96
CA LEU A 106 8.41 5.35 -1.86
C LEU A 106 8.47 4.28 -2.96
N LEU A 107 8.28 3.00 -2.60
CA LEU A 107 8.24 1.91 -3.57
C LEU A 107 7.09 2.07 -4.58
N ASN A 108 5.90 2.48 -4.12
CA ASN A 108 4.78 2.77 -5.02
C ASN A 108 5.08 3.93 -5.96
N VAL A 109 5.74 5.00 -5.48
CA VAL A 109 6.15 6.14 -6.32
C VAL A 109 7.12 5.68 -7.41
N LEU A 110 8.14 4.89 -7.06
CA LEU A 110 9.09 4.35 -8.04
C LEU A 110 8.41 3.44 -9.06
N SER A 111 7.53 2.54 -8.61
CA SER A 111 6.74 1.66 -9.48
C SER A 111 5.87 2.46 -10.46
N THR A 112 5.22 3.51 -9.96
CA THR A 112 4.34 4.36 -10.77
C THR A 112 5.12 5.22 -11.76
N ALA A 113 6.31 5.70 -11.39
CA ALA A 113 7.21 6.36 -12.32
C ALA A 113 7.64 5.41 -13.46
N GLY A 114 7.86 4.12 -13.16
CA GLY A 114 8.12 3.09 -14.17
C GLY A 114 6.97 2.92 -15.16
N ILE A 115 5.72 2.87 -14.66
CA ILE A 115 4.52 2.80 -15.50
C ILE A 115 4.41 4.05 -16.40
N MET A 116 4.63 5.24 -15.83
CA MET A 116 4.61 6.50 -16.59
C MET A 116 5.68 6.53 -17.69
N TYR A 117 6.90 6.05 -17.40
CA TYR A 117 7.96 5.98 -18.39
C TYR A 117 7.58 5.06 -19.56
N GLN A 118 7.03 3.88 -19.27
CA GLN A 118 6.55 2.96 -20.30
C GLN A 118 5.42 3.59 -21.13
N PHE A 119 4.52 4.34 -20.50
CA PHE A 119 3.44 5.06 -21.18
C PHE A 119 3.97 6.11 -22.18
N THR A 120 5.08 6.78 -21.86
CA THR A 120 5.70 7.75 -22.76
C THR A 120 6.58 7.12 -23.84
N ALA A 121 7.28 6.02 -23.52
CA ALA A 121 8.29 5.44 -24.39
C ALA A 121 7.71 4.45 -25.41
N ALA A 122 6.73 3.63 -25.00
CA ALA A 122 6.16 2.58 -25.85
C ALA A 122 4.99 3.07 -26.72
N GLY A 123 4.43 4.25 -26.44
CA GLY A 123 3.26 4.79 -27.15
C GLY A 123 1.96 3.98 -26.98
N GLU A 124 2.02 2.83 -26.30
CA GLU A 124 0.87 1.95 -26.06
C GLU A 124 -0.01 2.49 -24.94
N ARG A 125 -0.94 3.37 -25.31
CA ARG A 125 -1.99 3.86 -24.42
C ARG A 125 -3.14 2.86 -24.36
N THR A 126 -2.94 1.74 -23.68
CA THR A 126 -4.03 0.81 -23.40
C THR A 126 -4.90 1.31 -22.26
N PHE A 127 -6.20 1.00 -22.31
CA PHE A 127 -7.15 1.33 -21.24
C PHE A 127 -6.73 0.71 -19.90
N ASP A 128 -6.10 -0.47 -19.92
CA ASP A 128 -5.58 -1.14 -18.72
C ASP A 128 -4.46 -0.34 -18.02
N SER A 129 -3.57 0.31 -18.79
CA SER A 129 -2.51 1.17 -18.23
C SER A 129 -3.10 2.37 -17.48
N ILE A 130 -4.17 2.98 -18.01
CA ILE A 130 -4.87 4.10 -17.35
C ILE A 130 -5.51 3.64 -16.03
N ILE A 131 -6.21 2.50 -16.05
CA ILE A 131 -6.81 1.91 -14.84
C ILE A 131 -5.73 1.64 -13.78
N THR A 132 -4.61 1.04 -14.20
CA THR A 132 -3.48 0.75 -13.31
C THR A 132 -2.93 2.02 -12.68
N LEU A 133 -2.78 3.09 -13.47
CA LEU A 133 -2.28 4.37 -12.97
C LEU A 133 -3.22 4.98 -11.93
N ILE A 134 -4.54 4.98 -12.19
CA ILE A 134 -5.54 5.48 -11.25
C ILE A 134 -5.46 4.71 -9.93
N ILE A 135 -5.44 3.38 -10.00
CA ILE A 135 -5.36 2.50 -8.83
C ILE A 135 -4.07 2.76 -8.03
N SER A 136 -2.93 2.93 -8.72
CA SER A 136 -1.66 3.27 -8.08
C SER A 136 -1.70 4.61 -7.36
N ILE A 137 -2.28 5.64 -7.98
CA ILE A 137 -2.45 6.97 -7.36
C ILE A 137 -3.36 6.88 -6.13
N THR A 138 -4.51 6.19 -6.24
CA THR A 138 -5.42 6.00 -5.10
C THR A 138 -4.73 5.26 -3.95
N SER A 139 -3.92 4.23 -4.26
CA SER A 139 -3.14 3.51 -3.25
C SER A 139 -2.11 4.42 -2.57
N MET A 140 -1.49 5.38 -3.28
CA MET A 140 -0.58 6.36 -2.67
C MET A 140 -1.31 7.31 -1.73
N ILE A 141 -2.47 7.83 -2.14
CA ILE A 141 -3.28 8.74 -1.32
C ILE A 141 -3.67 8.05 -0.01
N ILE A 142 -4.12 6.79 -0.08
CA ILE A 142 -4.47 6.00 1.11
C ILE A 142 -3.27 5.80 2.04
N LEU A 143 -2.08 5.51 1.49
CA LEU A 143 -0.86 5.37 2.29
C LEU A 143 -0.46 6.69 2.96
N LEU A 144 -0.56 7.81 2.23
CA LEU A 144 -0.25 9.13 2.74
C LEU A 144 -1.20 9.52 3.89
N ASP A 145 -2.51 9.32 3.69
CA ASP A 145 -3.52 9.56 4.71
C ASP A 145 -3.30 8.66 5.93
N LEU A 146 -2.89 7.40 5.72
CA LEU A 146 -2.57 6.47 6.79
C LEU A 146 -1.39 6.97 7.62
N ILE A 147 -0.32 7.44 6.97
CA ILE A 147 0.85 8.01 7.65
C ILE A 147 0.45 9.23 8.48
N VAL A 148 -0.29 10.17 7.88
CA VAL A 148 -0.73 11.40 8.55
C VAL A 148 -1.64 11.08 9.74
N ALA A 149 -2.62 10.18 9.57
CA ALA A 149 -3.50 9.75 10.65
C ALA A 149 -2.73 9.05 11.78
N SER A 150 -1.77 8.19 11.44
CA SER A 150 -0.94 7.48 12.41
C SER A 150 -0.13 8.44 13.28
N VAL A 151 0.48 9.46 12.68
CA VAL A 151 1.25 10.48 13.40
C VAL A 151 0.34 11.31 14.31
N LYS A 152 -0.82 11.75 13.81
CA LYS A 152 -1.80 12.53 14.59
C LYS A 152 -2.28 11.76 15.83
N VAL A 153 -2.65 10.48 15.66
CA VAL A 153 -3.08 9.63 16.77
C VAL A 153 -1.97 9.48 17.81
N LYS A 154 -0.71 9.29 17.38
CA LYS A 154 0.42 9.11 18.29
C LYS A 154 0.77 10.37 19.08
N ILE A 155 0.69 11.54 18.45
CA ILE A 155 0.94 12.83 19.14
C ILE A 155 -0.12 13.05 20.21
N ARG A 156 -1.40 12.81 19.89
CA ARG A 156 -2.50 13.01 20.85
C ARG A 156 -2.49 11.99 21.99
N SER A 157 -2.13 10.74 21.72
CA SER A 157 -2.06 9.73 22.79
C SER A 157 -1.01 10.07 23.85
N ARG A 158 0.11 10.71 23.46
CA ARG A 158 1.17 11.13 24.40
C ARG A 158 0.78 12.29 25.33
N HIS A 159 -0.25 13.06 24.99
CA HIS A 159 -0.70 14.19 25.82
C HIS A 159 -1.84 13.79 26.78
N ALA A 160 -2.39 12.58 26.61
CA ALA A 160 -3.45 12.05 27.45
C ALA A 160 -2.93 11.20 28.61
N ASP A 161 -1.66 10.79 28.53
CA ASP A 161 -0.91 10.10 29.59
C ASP A 161 -0.09 11.12 30.41
#